data_AF-A0A0C7NA63-F1
#
_entry.id   AF-A0A0C7NA63-F1
#
_cell.length_a   1.000
_cell.length_b   1.000
_cell.length_c   1.000
_cell.angle_alpha   90.00
_cell.angle_beta   90.00
_cell.angle_gamma   90.00
#
_symmetry.space_group_name_H-M   'P 1'
#
loop_
_entity.id
_entity.type
_entity.pdbx_description
1 polymer ?
#
loop_
_entity_poly.entity_id
_entity_poly.type
_entity_poly.pdbx_seq_one_letter_code
_entity_poly.pdbx_strand_id
1 'polypeptide(L)'
;MDYRDTKEQLIETKEGTPDYKLDYGPLPRDTFISKLSWRLEVGKWTYATVLLTLIAYGTLVMFGFWIDIGAGMVVSIVGSVPTLVLIAHIIESSEKGWNDRSVRSWMVEIININPGEDLNKWDLIAAKLNIILHENGETATRYYFYDGRHCLFRFTDKYATSNSENFGERSRLAVPFIKAAVDQYMEHIDEQFRQVTLGSSSGRVKDALQDVDKKAK
;
A
#
# COMPACT_ATOMS: atom_id res chain seq x y z
N MET A 1 4.54 -3.86 26.69
CA MET A 1 5.80 -3.84 25.91
C MET A 1 6.32 -2.43 26.02
N ASP A 2 7.48 -2.25 26.66
CA ASP A 2 8.03 -0.94 26.98
C ASP A 2 8.54 -0.26 25.70
N TYR A 3 8.39 1.07 25.60
CA TYR A 3 8.86 1.87 24.45
C TYR A 3 10.38 1.76 24.27
N ARG A 4 11.10 1.48 25.37
CA ARG A 4 12.54 1.18 25.36
C ARG A 4 12.89 -0.12 24.64
N ASP A 5 12.16 -1.21 24.90
CA ASP A 5 12.36 -2.50 24.21
C ASP A 5 12.16 -2.38 22.70
N THR A 6 11.22 -1.52 22.28
CA THR A 6 10.92 -1.31 20.85
C THR A 6 12.07 -0.58 20.16
N LYS A 7 12.67 0.40 20.84
CA LYS A 7 13.88 1.09 20.34
C LYS A 7 15.08 0.15 20.29
N GLU A 8 15.28 -0.67 21.31
CA GLU A 8 16.39 -1.64 21.36
C GLU A 8 16.25 -2.68 20.23
N GLN A 9 15.05 -3.21 19.98
CA GLN A 9 14.80 -4.10 18.84
C GLN A 9 14.97 -3.42 17.48
N LEU A 10 14.62 -2.13 17.36
CA LEU A 10 14.87 -1.34 16.16
C LEU A 10 16.38 -1.15 15.92
N ILE A 11 17.15 -0.89 16.99
CA ILE A 11 18.61 -0.72 16.93
C ILE A 11 19.30 -2.04 16.56
N GLU A 12 18.90 -3.15 17.18
CA GLU A 12 19.45 -4.49 16.89
C GLU A 12 19.15 -4.91 15.45
N THR A 13 17.97 -4.57 14.91
CA THR A 13 17.65 -4.78 13.50
C THR A 13 18.51 -3.90 12.58
N LYS A 14 18.85 -2.68 13.02
CA LYS A 14 19.67 -1.71 12.27
C LYS A 14 21.12 -2.19 12.10
N GLU A 15 21.68 -2.80 13.13
CA GLU A 15 23.05 -3.35 13.10
C GLU A 15 23.15 -4.66 12.30
N GLY A 16 22.02 -5.37 12.12
CA GLY A 16 21.94 -6.61 11.35
C GLY A 16 21.66 -6.45 9.85
N THR A 17 21.18 -5.28 9.39
CA THR A 17 20.96 -5.01 7.95
C THR A 17 22.25 -4.51 7.31
N PRO A 18 22.92 -5.30 6.46
CA PRO A 18 24.19 -4.86 5.90
C PRO A 18 23.91 -3.83 4.80
N ASP A 19 24.70 -2.76 4.83
CA ASP A 19 24.67 -1.64 3.89
C ASP A 19 25.31 -2.07 2.57
N TYR A 20 24.60 -2.90 1.80
CA TYR A 20 24.93 -3.10 0.41
C TYR A 20 24.15 -2.08 -0.42
N LYS A 21 24.84 -1.40 -1.34
CA LYS A 21 24.25 -0.91 -2.59
C LYS A 21 23.75 -2.11 -3.38
N LEU A 22 22.67 -2.73 -2.91
CA LEU A 22 21.98 -3.77 -3.64
C LEU A 22 21.21 -3.05 -4.75
N ASP A 23 21.49 -3.42 -5.98
CA ASP A 23 20.65 -3.02 -7.10
C ASP A 23 19.34 -3.81 -6.95
N TYR A 24 18.35 -3.20 -6.28
CA TYR A 24 17.07 -3.85 -5.92
C TYR A 24 16.21 -4.21 -7.14
N GLY A 25 16.77 -4.08 -8.34
CA GLY A 25 16.14 -4.35 -9.61
C GLY A 25 15.24 -3.21 -10.07
N PRO A 26 14.87 -3.21 -11.36
CA PRO A 26 13.94 -2.23 -11.91
C PRO A 26 12.57 -2.37 -11.24
N LEU A 27 11.90 -1.24 -10.98
CA LEU A 27 10.51 -1.27 -10.56
C LEU A 27 9.64 -1.76 -11.72
N PRO A 28 8.42 -2.27 -11.46
CA PRO A 28 7.53 -2.67 -12.53
C PRO A 28 7.26 -1.54 -13.55
N ARG A 29 7.26 -0.28 -13.12
CA ARG A 29 7.15 0.87 -14.05
C ARG A 29 8.24 0.91 -15.13
N ASP A 30 9.42 0.38 -14.84
CA ASP A 30 10.58 0.39 -15.75
C ASP A 30 10.59 -0.86 -16.65
N THR A 31 9.82 -1.88 -16.29
CA THR A 31 9.76 -3.18 -17.01
C THR A 31 8.52 -3.29 -17.89
N PHE A 32 7.37 -2.78 -17.42
CA PHE A 32 6.09 -2.88 -18.12
C PHE A 32 5.81 -1.60 -18.92
N ILE A 33 5.34 -1.78 -20.16
CA ILE A 33 4.98 -0.67 -21.06
C ILE A 33 3.82 0.17 -20.48
N SER A 34 2.94 -0.46 -19.69
CA SER A 34 1.81 0.23 -19.06
C SER A 34 1.41 -0.39 -17.73
N LYS A 35 0.79 0.44 -16.89
CA LYS A 35 0.20 0.01 -15.61
C LYS A 35 -0.90 -1.05 -15.76
N LEU A 36 -1.61 -1.06 -16.89
CA LEU A 36 -2.64 -2.07 -17.16
C LEU A 36 -2.01 -3.45 -17.41
N SER A 37 -0.94 -3.49 -18.22
CA SER A 37 -0.17 -4.72 -18.47
C SER A 37 0.40 -5.30 -17.18
N TRP A 38 0.96 -4.44 -16.31
CA TRP A 38 1.41 -4.84 -14.99
C TRP A 38 0.28 -5.42 -14.12
N ARG A 39 -0.88 -4.75 -14.04
CA ARG A 39 -2.03 -5.25 -13.26
C ARG A 39 -2.49 -6.62 -13.74
N LEU A 40 -2.55 -6.82 -15.06
CA LEU A 40 -2.91 -8.10 -15.66
C LEU A 40 -1.90 -9.18 -15.31
N GLU A 41 -0.60 -8.89 -15.36
CA GLU A 41 0.45 -9.88 -15.04
C GLU A 41 0.41 -10.31 -13.58
N VAL A 42 0.26 -9.35 -12.65
CA VAL A 42 0.18 -9.62 -11.20
C VAL A 42 -1.13 -10.35 -10.84
N GLY A 43 -2.24 -9.99 -11.49
CA GLY A 43 -3.57 -10.52 -11.18
C GLY A 43 -4.05 -11.65 -12.09
N LYS A 44 -3.23 -12.17 -13.02
CA LYS A 44 -3.70 -13.05 -14.11
C LYS A 44 -4.51 -14.24 -13.63
N TRP A 45 -4.10 -14.87 -12.53
CA TRP A 45 -4.80 -16.01 -11.94
C TRP A 45 -6.12 -15.61 -11.28
N THR A 46 -6.15 -14.46 -10.60
CA THR A 46 -7.37 -13.89 -10.01
C THR A 46 -8.38 -13.56 -11.11
N TYR A 47 -7.95 -12.86 -12.16
CA TYR A 47 -8.80 -12.50 -13.30
C TYR A 47 -9.28 -13.74 -14.06
N ALA A 48 -8.41 -14.73 -14.30
CA ALA A 48 -8.79 -15.98 -14.93
C ALA A 48 -9.85 -16.73 -14.10
N THR A 49 -9.70 -16.77 -12.77
CA THR A 49 -10.66 -17.43 -11.88
C THR A 49 -12.01 -16.71 -11.85
N VAL A 50 -12.01 -15.38 -11.80
CA VAL A 50 -13.25 -14.58 -11.87
C VAL A 50 -13.94 -14.79 -13.21
N LEU A 51 -13.19 -14.75 -14.31
CA LEU A 51 -13.73 -14.98 -15.66
C LEU A 51 -14.35 -16.38 -15.79
N LEU A 52 -13.66 -17.42 -15.31
CA LEU A 52 -14.19 -18.79 -15.32
C LEU A 52 -15.48 -18.91 -14.49
N THR A 53 -15.54 -18.25 -13.33
CA THR A 53 -16.74 -18.22 -12.48
C THR A 53 -17.91 -17.55 -13.21
N LEU A 54 -17.68 -16.43 -13.90
CA LEU A 54 -18.70 -15.73 -14.68
C LEU A 54 -19.18 -16.56 -15.87
N ILE A 55 -18.28 -17.23 -16.58
CA ILE A 55 -18.64 -18.12 -17.69
C ILE A 55 -19.49 -19.29 -17.17
N ALA A 56 -19.06 -19.96 -16.10
CA ALA A 56 -19.81 -21.06 -15.50
C ALA A 56 -21.22 -20.60 -15.07
N TYR A 57 -21.33 -19.45 -14.40
CA TYR A 57 -22.62 -18.89 -14.01
C TYR A 57 -23.50 -18.53 -15.23
N GLY A 58 -22.92 -17.91 -16.26
CA GLY A 58 -23.63 -17.61 -17.50
C GLY A 58 -24.15 -18.87 -18.19
N THR A 59 -23.36 -19.94 -18.25
CA THR A 59 -23.80 -21.23 -18.82
C THR A 59 -24.94 -21.86 -18.01
N LEU A 60 -24.91 -21.75 -16.68
CA LEU A 60 -25.97 -22.25 -15.80
C LEU A 60 -27.29 -21.50 -16.02
N VAL A 61 -27.22 -20.17 -16.14
CA VAL A 61 -28.40 -19.33 -16.43
C VAL A 61 -28.98 -19.66 -17.80
N MET A 62 -28.14 -19.77 -18.84
CA MET A 62 -28.57 -20.14 -20.19
C MET A 62 -29.24 -21.51 -20.21
N PHE A 63 -28.70 -22.48 -19.48
CA PHE A 63 -29.30 -23.80 -19.33
C PHE A 63 -30.67 -23.74 -18.63
N GLY A 64 -30.81 -22.90 -17.61
CA GLY A 64 -32.09 -22.65 -16.95
C GLY A 64 -33.15 -22.13 -17.91
N PHE A 65 -32.82 -21.13 -18.73
CA PHE A 65 -33.73 -20.60 -19.76
C PHE A 65 -34.05 -21.60 -20.88
N TRP A 66 -33.15 -22.54 -21.14
CA TRP A 66 -33.39 -23.61 -22.12
C TRP A 66 -34.44 -24.63 -21.64
N ILE A 67 -34.54 -24.83 -20.31
CA ILE A 67 -35.57 -25.69 -19.70
C ILE A 67 -36.92 -24.97 -19.66
N ASP A 68 -36.97 -23.79 -19.02
CA ASP A 68 -38.17 -22.98 -18.85
C ASP A 68 -37.81 -21.56 -18.39
N ILE A 69 -38.67 -20.58 -18.68
CA ILE A 69 -38.47 -19.18 -18.31
C ILE A 69 -38.39 -19.01 -16.79
N GLY A 70 -39.27 -19.69 -16.03
CA GLY A 70 -39.30 -19.63 -14.58
C GLY A 70 -38.03 -20.20 -13.95
N ALA A 71 -37.54 -21.34 -14.46
CA ALA A 71 -36.27 -21.93 -14.03
C ALA A 71 -35.09 -20.97 -14.26
N GLY A 72 -35.02 -20.33 -15.45
CA GLY A 72 -34.02 -19.32 -15.75
C GLY A 72 -34.04 -18.11 -14.80
N MET A 73 -35.23 -17.61 -14.47
CA MET A 73 -35.38 -16.50 -13.52
C MET A 73 -34.95 -16.87 -12.09
N VAL A 74 -35.34 -18.06 -11.61
CA VAL A 74 -34.96 -18.53 -10.26
C VAL A 74 -33.44 -18.66 -10.15
N VAL A 75 -32.79 -19.28 -11.13
CA VAL A 75 -31.33 -19.43 -11.17
C VAL A 75 -30.62 -18.07 -11.20
N SER A 76 -31.14 -17.12 -11.99
CA SER A 76 -30.57 -15.78 -12.12
C SER A 76 -30.65 -14.98 -10.81
N ILE A 77 -31.78 -15.06 -10.11
CA ILE A 77 -31.96 -14.30 -8.86
C ILE A 77 -31.14 -14.94 -7.74
N VAL A 78 -31.32 -16.24 -7.51
CA VAL A 78 -30.71 -16.96 -6.39
C VAL A 78 -29.19 -17.08 -6.56
N GLY A 79 -28.70 -17.29 -7.78
CA GLY A 79 -27.28 -17.49 -8.05
C GLY A 79 -26.45 -16.21 -8.09
N SER A 80 -27.08 -15.04 -8.28
CA SER A 80 -26.37 -13.76 -8.38
C SER A 80 -25.63 -13.41 -7.09
N VAL A 81 -26.30 -13.49 -5.93
CA VAL A 81 -25.72 -13.10 -4.63
C VAL A 81 -24.54 -13.99 -4.23
N PRO A 82 -24.63 -15.33 -4.25
CA PRO A 82 -23.49 -16.20 -3.96
C PRO A 82 -22.31 -15.96 -4.92
N THR A 83 -22.59 -15.72 -6.20
CA THR A 83 -21.54 -15.46 -7.19
C THR A 83 -20.79 -14.16 -6.89
N LEU A 84 -21.51 -13.11 -6.50
CA LEU A 84 -20.88 -11.84 -6.07
C LEU A 84 -20.03 -12.02 -4.81
N VAL A 85 -20.51 -12.79 -3.83
CA VAL A 85 -19.74 -13.11 -2.60
C VAL A 85 -18.47 -13.88 -2.93
N LEU A 86 -18.55 -14.89 -3.79
CA LEU A 86 -17.39 -15.66 -4.24
C LEU A 86 -16.37 -14.78 -4.97
N ILE A 87 -16.83 -13.90 -5.87
CA ILE A 87 -15.95 -12.94 -6.56
C ILE A 87 -15.26 -12.01 -5.55
N ALA A 88 -16.00 -11.46 -4.58
CA ALA A 88 -15.43 -10.61 -3.54
C ALA A 88 -14.36 -11.35 -2.73
N HIS A 89 -14.64 -12.58 -2.32
CA HIS A 89 -13.69 -13.42 -1.58
C HIS A 89 -12.44 -13.75 -2.42
N ILE A 90 -12.59 -14.05 -3.71
CA ILE A 90 -11.45 -14.29 -4.62
C ILE A 90 -10.57 -13.05 -4.72
N ILE A 91 -11.16 -11.86 -4.86
CA ILE A 91 -10.44 -10.58 -4.93
C ILE A 91 -9.70 -10.32 -3.61
N GLU A 92 -10.35 -10.53 -2.46
CA GLU A 92 -9.73 -10.33 -1.14
C GLU A 92 -8.60 -11.34 -0.89
N SER A 93 -8.81 -12.61 -1.25
CA SER A 93 -7.83 -13.67 -1.14
C SER A 93 -6.61 -13.45 -2.03
N SER A 94 -6.67 -12.54 -3.00
CA SER A 94 -5.55 -12.20 -3.88
C SER A 94 -4.47 -11.35 -3.20
N GLU A 95 -4.70 -10.85 -1.98
CA GLU A 95 -3.67 -10.21 -1.14
C GLU A 95 -2.67 -11.22 -0.51
N LYS A 96 -2.33 -12.31 -1.21
CA LYS A 96 -1.40 -13.34 -0.71
C LYS A 96 0.02 -12.77 -0.62
N GLY A 97 0.70 -13.01 0.51
CA GLY A 97 2.08 -12.59 0.77
C GLY A 97 2.24 -11.57 1.92
N TRP A 98 1.13 -10.97 2.36
CA TRP A 98 1.11 -10.14 3.56
C TRP A 98 0.95 -11.00 4.81
N ASN A 99 2.06 -11.25 5.50
CA ASN A 99 2.09 -11.84 6.84
C ASN A 99 2.72 -10.85 7.83
N ASP A 100 2.64 -11.17 9.12
CA ASP A 100 3.20 -10.34 10.20
C ASP A 100 4.67 -10.00 10.00
N ARG A 101 5.45 -10.93 9.41
CA ARG A 101 6.87 -10.73 9.09
C ARG A 101 7.04 -9.68 8.00
N SER A 102 6.32 -9.78 6.88
CA SER A 102 6.37 -8.83 5.76
C SER A 102 5.92 -7.43 6.20
N VAL A 103 4.86 -7.34 7.02
CA VAL A 103 4.41 -6.07 7.59
C VAL A 103 5.47 -5.46 8.50
N ARG A 104 6.07 -6.26 9.40
CA ARG A 104 7.15 -5.80 10.28
C ARG A 104 8.35 -5.28 9.47
N SER A 105 8.83 -6.06 8.50
CA SER A 105 9.93 -5.66 7.63
C SER A 105 9.61 -4.36 6.88
N TRP A 106 8.36 -4.18 6.42
CA TRP A 106 7.94 -2.94 5.78
C TRP A 106 8.02 -1.73 6.70
N MET A 107 7.48 -1.84 7.91
CA MET A 107 7.50 -0.73 8.87
C MET A 107 8.93 -0.37 9.27
N VAL A 108 9.80 -1.35 9.44
CA VAL A 108 11.23 -1.11 9.73
C VAL A 108 11.93 -0.36 8.59
N GLU A 109 11.69 -0.74 7.34
CA GLU A 109 12.26 -0.03 6.18
C GLU A 109 11.76 1.42 6.08
N ILE A 110 10.48 1.66 6.34
CA ILE A 110 9.93 3.03 6.39
C ILE A 110 10.63 3.85 7.49
N ILE A 111 10.76 3.28 8.68
CA ILE A 111 11.38 3.98 9.82
C ILE A 111 12.85 4.32 9.52
N ASN A 112 13.58 3.36 8.95
CA ASN A 112 14.99 3.50 8.65
C ASN A 112 15.28 4.51 7.54
N ILE A 113 14.52 4.46 6.45
CA ILE A 113 14.71 5.33 5.29
C ILE A 113 14.16 6.74 5.56
N ASN A 114 13.15 6.84 6.43
CA ASN A 114 12.42 8.06 6.74
C ASN A 114 12.01 8.80 5.45
N PRO A 115 11.09 8.22 4.66
CA PRO A 115 10.80 8.70 3.32
C PRO A 115 10.08 10.05 3.31
N GLY A 116 9.30 10.38 4.35
CA GLY A 116 8.41 11.55 4.32
C GLY A 116 7.51 11.49 3.09
N GLU A 117 7.46 12.58 2.30
CA GLU A 117 6.78 12.62 0.99
C GLU A 117 7.70 12.36 -0.22
N ASP A 118 8.99 12.08 0.00
CA ASP A 118 9.95 11.91 -1.09
C ASP A 118 9.71 10.60 -1.86
N LEU A 119 9.17 10.74 -3.08
CA LEU A 119 8.83 9.61 -3.95
C LEU A 119 10.04 8.75 -4.33
N ASN A 120 11.27 9.30 -4.37
CA ASN A 120 12.45 8.50 -4.69
C ASN A 120 12.80 7.54 -3.55
N LYS A 121 12.59 7.97 -2.30
CA LYS A 121 12.73 7.10 -1.13
C LYS A 121 11.63 6.06 -1.08
N TRP A 122 10.41 6.43 -1.46
CA TRP A 122 9.32 5.47 -1.59
C TRP A 122 9.55 4.46 -2.72
N ASP A 123 10.20 4.84 -3.82
CA ASP A 123 10.61 3.93 -4.89
C ASP A 123 11.61 2.89 -4.37
N LEU A 124 12.59 3.34 -3.56
CA LEU A 124 13.54 2.45 -2.90
C LEU A 124 12.84 1.45 -1.96
N ILE A 125 11.92 1.94 -1.13
CA ILE A 125 11.11 1.10 -0.23
C ILE A 125 10.28 0.09 -1.05
N ALA A 126 9.64 0.53 -2.13
CA ALA A 126 8.85 -0.32 -3.01
C ALA A 126 9.69 -1.45 -3.64
N ALA A 127 10.90 -1.13 -4.11
CA ALA A 127 11.81 -2.11 -4.69
C ALA A 127 12.26 -3.16 -3.66
N LYS A 128 12.65 -2.72 -2.45
CA LYS A 128 12.99 -3.63 -1.34
C LYS A 128 11.83 -4.56 -0.98
N LEU A 129 10.62 -4.01 -0.87
CA LEU A 129 9.45 -4.79 -0.48
C LEU A 129 9.03 -5.80 -1.52
N ASN A 130 9.16 -5.46 -2.80
CA ASN A 130 8.88 -6.38 -3.88
C ASN A 130 9.72 -7.66 -3.77
N ILE A 131 10.97 -7.54 -3.31
CA ILE A 131 11.85 -8.68 -3.03
C ILE A 131 11.36 -9.42 -1.77
N ILE A 132 11.18 -8.70 -0.66
CA ILE A 132 10.77 -9.29 0.63
C ILE A 132 9.44 -10.05 0.51
N LEU A 133 8.46 -9.47 -0.18
CA LEU A 133 7.14 -10.08 -0.39
C LEU A 133 7.26 -11.35 -1.25
N HIS A 134 8.08 -11.32 -2.30
CA HIS A 134 8.33 -12.49 -3.14
C HIS A 134 9.03 -13.61 -2.36
N GLU A 135 10.00 -13.29 -1.50
CA GLU A 135 10.69 -14.29 -0.68
C GLU A 135 9.79 -14.89 0.41
N ASN A 136 8.89 -14.09 0.98
CA ASN A 136 8.01 -14.52 2.07
C ASN A 136 6.73 -15.22 1.61
N GLY A 137 6.40 -15.23 0.31
CA GLY A 137 5.15 -15.79 -0.20
C GLY A 137 5.36 -16.80 -1.32
N GLU A 138 4.83 -18.02 -1.15
CA GLU A 138 4.86 -19.09 -2.17
C GLU A 138 4.23 -18.69 -3.52
N THR A 139 3.37 -17.66 -3.53
CA THR A 139 2.70 -17.14 -4.73
C THR A 139 2.88 -15.64 -4.93
N ALA A 140 3.77 -14.98 -4.18
CA ALA A 140 3.92 -13.53 -4.23
C ALA A 140 4.80 -13.11 -5.41
N THR A 141 4.31 -12.22 -6.26
CA THR A 141 5.06 -11.74 -7.43
C THR A 141 6.14 -10.74 -7.01
N ARG A 142 7.29 -10.72 -7.72
CA ARG A 142 8.32 -9.67 -7.58
C ARG A 142 7.85 -8.26 -7.99
N TYR A 143 6.60 -8.12 -8.38
CA TYR A 143 6.04 -6.89 -8.96
C TYR A 143 4.89 -6.35 -8.12
N TYR A 144 4.92 -6.52 -6.81
CA TYR A 144 3.78 -6.17 -5.95
C TYR A 144 3.46 -4.65 -5.96
N PHE A 145 4.47 -3.81 -5.79
CA PHE A 145 4.37 -2.36 -5.90
C PHE A 145 4.87 -1.90 -7.26
N TYR A 146 3.99 -1.23 -8.02
CA TYR A 146 4.31 -0.65 -9.32
C TYR A 146 5.37 0.47 -9.25
N ASP A 147 5.25 1.34 -8.25
CA ASP A 147 6.12 2.49 -7.99
C ASP A 147 6.01 2.91 -6.51
N GLY A 148 6.84 3.87 -6.10
CA GLY A 148 6.84 4.46 -4.77
C GLY A 148 5.54 5.19 -4.44
N ARG A 149 4.85 5.76 -5.44
CA ARG A 149 3.52 6.37 -5.23
C ARG A 149 2.49 5.32 -4.81
N HIS A 150 2.51 4.14 -5.42
CA HIS A 150 1.64 3.02 -5.04
C HIS A 150 1.99 2.50 -3.64
N CYS A 151 3.27 2.48 -3.29
CA CYS A 151 3.73 2.13 -1.94
C CYS A 151 3.25 3.13 -0.89
N LEU A 152 3.45 4.43 -1.10
CA LEU A 152 2.99 5.50 -0.22
C LEU A 152 1.47 5.46 -0.05
N PHE A 153 0.72 5.38 -1.16
CA PHE A 153 -0.74 5.31 -1.12
C PHE A 153 -1.23 4.15 -0.25
N ARG A 154 -0.62 2.97 -0.39
CA ARG A 154 -1.01 1.80 0.40
C ARG A 154 -0.65 1.94 1.88
N PHE A 155 0.47 2.59 2.18
CA PHE A 155 0.84 2.91 3.57
C PHE A 155 -0.17 3.88 4.18
N THR A 156 -0.51 4.97 3.48
CA THR A 156 -1.41 5.98 4.03
C THR A 156 -2.84 5.46 4.17
N ASP A 157 -3.37 4.79 3.15
CA ASP A 157 -4.70 4.18 3.15
C ASP A 157 -4.88 3.14 4.27
N LYS A 158 -3.90 2.24 4.42
CA LYS A 158 -4.00 1.16 5.41
C LYS A 158 -3.64 1.58 6.82
N TYR A 159 -2.75 2.56 7.01
CA TYR A 159 -2.16 2.84 8.34
C TYR A 159 -2.22 4.31 8.78
N ALA A 160 -2.08 5.28 7.88
CA ALA A 160 -2.08 6.68 8.29
C ALA A 160 -3.49 7.25 8.47
N THR A 161 -4.47 6.80 7.66
CA THR A 161 -5.87 7.27 7.71
C THR A 161 -6.79 6.35 8.49
N SER A 162 -6.40 5.09 8.70
CA SER A 162 -7.20 4.10 9.42
C SER A 162 -7.02 4.24 10.94
N ASN A 163 -8.13 4.21 11.68
CA ASN A 163 -8.12 4.33 13.14
C ASN A 163 -7.29 3.20 13.76
N SER A 164 -6.39 3.54 14.69
CA SER A 164 -5.35 2.61 15.18
C SER A 164 -5.85 1.31 15.81
N GLU A 165 -7.13 1.29 16.19
CA GLU A 165 -7.83 0.15 16.77
C GLU A 165 -7.94 -1.05 15.79
N ASN A 166 -7.93 -0.79 14.47
CA ASN A 166 -8.02 -1.83 13.43
C ASN A 166 -6.69 -2.57 13.18
N PHE A 167 -5.56 -2.08 13.69
CA PHE A 167 -4.26 -2.76 13.52
C PHE A 167 -4.17 -4.05 14.36
N GLY A 168 -4.87 -4.06 15.50
CA GLY A 168 -4.83 -5.16 16.47
C GLY A 168 -5.50 -6.45 16.00
N GLU A 169 -6.43 -6.37 15.05
CA GLU A 169 -7.05 -7.56 14.44
C GLU A 169 -6.18 -8.21 13.38
N ARG A 170 -5.31 -7.44 12.69
CA ARG A 170 -4.62 -7.92 11.50
C ARG A 170 -3.18 -8.37 11.76
N SER A 171 -2.48 -7.78 12.75
CA SER A 171 -1.08 -8.12 13.03
C SER A 171 -0.60 -7.62 14.40
N ARG A 172 -0.94 -8.34 15.48
CA ARG A 172 -0.63 -7.92 16.88
C ARG A 172 0.85 -7.67 17.14
N LEU A 173 1.74 -8.39 16.45
CA LEU A 173 3.19 -8.28 16.60
C LEU A 173 3.78 -7.07 15.87
N ALA A 174 3.10 -6.56 14.84
CA ALA A 174 3.57 -5.42 14.06
C ALA A 174 3.06 -4.07 14.59
N VAL A 175 2.05 -4.05 15.46
CA VAL A 175 1.45 -2.83 16.04
C VAL A 175 2.47 -1.78 16.51
N PRO A 176 3.52 -2.12 17.30
CA PRO A 176 4.47 -1.11 17.75
C PRO A 176 5.29 -0.50 16.60
N PHE A 177 5.63 -1.28 15.59
CA PHE A 177 6.35 -0.81 14.40
C PHE A 177 5.46 0.05 13.51
N ILE A 178 4.19 -0.35 13.33
CA ILE A 178 3.19 0.43 12.60
C ILE A 178 3.04 1.80 13.23
N LYS A 179 2.85 1.85 14.55
CA LYS A 179 2.68 3.10 15.28
C LYS A 179 3.90 4.01 15.12
N ALA A 180 5.11 3.48 15.31
CA ALA A 180 6.34 4.25 15.15
C ALA A 180 6.50 4.82 13.73
N ALA A 181 6.20 4.04 12.69
CA ALA A 181 6.27 4.49 11.31
C ALA A 181 5.24 5.59 10.99
N VAL A 182 4.01 5.45 11.50
CA VAL A 182 2.94 6.45 11.33
C VAL A 182 3.27 7.74 12.07
N ASP A 183 3.70 7.66 13.33
CA ASP A 183 4.06 8.82 14.14
C ASP A 183 5.19 9.62 13.46
N GLN A 184 6.23 8.94 12.98
CA GLN A 184 7.34 9.57 12.25
C GLN A 184 6.89 10.22 10.93
N TYR A 185 5.98 9.57 10.20
CA TYR A 185 5.41 10.15 8.98
C TYR A 185 4.60 11.41 9.29
N MET A 186 3.73 11.38 10.29
CA MET A 186 2.91 12.54 10.67
C MET A 186 3.77 13.71 11.16
N GLU A 187 4.83 13.45 11.95
CA GLU A 187 5.77 14.49 12.38
C GLU A 187 6.43 15.19 11.19
N HIS A 188 6.80 14.43 10.15
CA HIS A 188 7.37 15.00 8.94
C HIS A 188 6.37 15.91 8.21
N ILE A 189 5.11 15.50 8.11
CA ILE A 189 4.04 16.28 7.50
C ILE A 189 3.80 17.58 8.29
N ASP A 190 3.70 17.49 9.62
CA ASP A 190 3.49 18.66 10.49
C ASP A 190 4.64 19.66 10.38
N GLU A 191 5.89 19.20 10.32
CA GLU A 191 7.05 20.08 10.15
C GLU A 191 7.05 20.76 8.78
N GLN A 192 6.69 20.06 7.70
CA GLN A 192 6.52 20.67 6.37
C GLN A 192 5.44 21.76 6.40
N PHE A 193 4.29 21.49 7.00
CA PHE A 193 3.23 22.49 7.16
C PHE A 193 3.70 23.71 7.96
N ARG A 194 4.46 23.48 9.04
CA ARG A 194 5.00 24.55 9.88
C ARG A 194 5.98 25.44 9.10
N GLN A 195 6.86 24.84 8.28
CA GLN A 195 7.80 25.58 7.44
C GLN A 195 7.09 26.40 6.36
N VAL A 196 6.06 25.86 5.72
CA VAL A 196 5.26 26.60 4.72
C VAL A 196 4.55 27.79 5.38
N THR A 197 3.98 27.60 6.56
CA THR A 197 3.23 28.64 7.28
C THR A 197 4.14 29.75 7.80
N LEU A 198 5.31 29.40 8.35
CA LEU A 198 6.32 30.37 8.82
C LEU A 198 7.06 31.06 7.67
N GLY A 199 7.37 30.34 6.60
CA GLY A 199 7.95 30.90 5.38
C GLY A 199 7.02 31.92 4.71
N SER A 200 5.71 31.63 4.71
CA SER A 200 4.70 32.57 4.20
C SER A 200 4.56 33.83 5.06
N SER A 201 4.81 33.76 6.37
CA SER A 201 4.75 34.94 7.25
C SER A 201 6.01 35.80 7.14
N SER A 202 7.19 35.17 7.05
CA SER A 202 8.47 35.89 6.91
C SER A 202 8.57 36.65 5.58
N GLY A 203 7.99 36.11 4.50
CA GLY A 203 7.87 36.82 3.21
C GLY A 203 7.03 38.09 3.31
N ARG A 204 5.81 38.00 3.88
CA ARG A 204 4.93 39.17 4.04
C ARG A 204 5.52 40.27 4.92
N VAL A 205 6.28 39.91 5.96
CA VAL A 205 6.92 40.90 6.84
C VAL A 205 8.04 41.64 6.11
N LYS A 206 8.82 40.96 5.26
CA LYS A 206 9.86 41.59 4.44
C LYS A 206 9.26 42.51 3.39
N ASP A 207 8.19 42.09 2.73
CA ASP A 207 7.49 42.91 1.73
C ASP A 207 6.84 44.15 2.35
N ALA A 208 6.25 44.02 3.54
CA ALA A 208 5.68 45.14 4.29
C ALA A 208 6.74 46.15 4.75
N LEU A 209 7.90 45.67 5.23
CA LEU A 209 9.02 46.54 5.61
C LEU A 209 9.62 47.27 4.41
N GLN A 210 9.68 46.62 3.24
CA GLN A 210 10.19 47.23 2.02
C GLN A 210 9.23 48.26 1.41
N ASP A 211 7.91 48.10 1.60
CA ASP A 211 6.90 49.08 1.17
C ASP A 211 6.84 50.31 2.10
N VAL A 212 7.12 50.13 3.40
CA VAL A 212 7.25 51.25 4.36
C VAL A 212 8.49 52.09 4.03
N ASP A 213 9.62 51.46 3.73
CA ASP A 213 10.88 52.15 3.42
C ASP A 213 10.82 52.92 2.09
N LYS A 214 10.03 52.43 1.11
CA LYS A 214 9.76 53.14 -0.16
C LYS A 214 8.82 54.34 -0.02
N LYS A 215 7.94 54.37 0.99
CA LYS A 215 7.02 55.50 1.24
C LYS A 215 7.64 56.61 2.09
N ALA A 216 8.78 56.35 2.72
CA ALA A 216 9.50 57.31 3.55
C ALA A 216 10.52 58.16 2.77
N LYS A 217 10.58 58.01 1.44
CA LYS A 217 11.50 58.71 0.53
C LYS A 217 10.73 59.47 -0.54
#